data_AF-A0A6N9UA20-F1
#
_entry.id   AF-A0A6N9UA20-F1
#
_cell.length_a   1.000
_cell.length_b   1.000
_cell.length_c   1.000
_cell.angle_alpha   90.00
_cell.angle_beta   90.00
_cell.angle_gamma   90.00
#
_symmetry.space_group_name_H-M   'P 1'
#
loop_
_entity.id
_entity.type
_entity.pdbx_description
1 polymer ?
#
loop_
_entity_poly.entity_id
_entity_poly.type
_entity_poly.pdbx_seq_one_letter_code
_entity_poly.pdbx_strand_id
1 'polypeptide(L)' 'GLRLLPPVDRDAWPPVSLDPLAGPGAPVGSPAVEGPADLAVFDVRDAGELAARGAGRCVATVLGGRLLFRAS' A
#
# COMPACT_ATOMS: atom_id res chain seq x y z
N GLY A 1 -19.15 -20.02 17.61
CA GLY A 1 -18.98 -21.11 16.62
C GLY A 1 -18.27 -20.55 15.41
N LEU A 2 -17.28 -21.26 14.87
CA LEU A 2 -16.58 -20.84 13.65
C LEU A 2 -17.38 -21.30 12.43
N ARG A 3 -17.53 -20.40 11.45
CA ARG A 3 -18.20 -20.67 10.18
C ARG A 3 -17.12 -20.81 9.10
N LEU A 4 -17.06 -21.98 8.47
CA LEU A 4 -16.26 -22.18 7.28
C LEU A 4 -16.92 -21.49 6.10
N LEU A 5 -16.16 -20.66 5.39
CA LEU A 5 -16.53 -20.13 4.09
C LEU A 5 -15.98 -21.05 2.99
N PRO A 6 -16.71 -21.24 1.88
CA PRO A 6 -16.20 -21.99 0.75
C PRO A 6 -14.88 -21.37 0.24
N PRO A 7 -14.00 -22.17 -0.40
CA PRO A 7 -12.77 -21.65 -1.00
C PRO A 7 -13.13 -20.53 -1.98
N VAL A 8 -12.60 -19.33 -1.72
CA VAL A 8 -12.70 -18.23 -2.68
C VAL A 8 -11.75 -18.55 -3.82
N ASP A 9 -12.29 -18.61 -5.04
CA ASP A 9 -11.48 -18.67 -6.25
C ASP A 9 -10.57 -17.42 -6.28
N ARG A 10 -9.27 -17.63 -6.07
CA ARG A 10 -8.29 -16.55 -6.03
C ARG A 10 -7.99 -15.98 -7.41
N ASP A 11 -8.32 -16.72 -8.48
CA ASP A 11 -8.15 -16.29 -9.85
C ASP A 11 -9.33 -15.39 -10.31
N ALA A 12 -10.45 -15.42 -9.58
CA ALA A 12 -11.58 -14.52 -9.80
C ALA A 12 -11.39 -13.12 -9.18
N TRP A 13 -10.36 -12.95 -8.34
CA TRP A 13 -10.03 -11.64 -7.79
C TRP A 13 -9.24 -10.85 -8.84
N PRO A 14 -9.71 -9.66 -9.28
CA PRO A 14 -8.90 -8.84 -10.18
C PRO A 14 -7.56 -8.58 -9.48
N PRO A 15 -6.42 -8.62 -10.19
CA PRO A 15 -5.12 -8.41 -9.57
C PRO A 15 -5.17 -7.12 -8.75
N VAL A 16 -5.14 -7.25 -7.42
CA VAL A 16 -5.01 -6.08 -6.55
C VAL A 16 -3.62 -5.57 -6.79
N SER A 17 -3.55 -4.44 -7.49
CA SER A 17 -2.30 -3.74 -7.58
C SER A 17 -1.90 -3.35 -6.17
N LEU A 18 -0.77 -3.88 -5.71
CA LEU A 18 -0.12 -3.39 -4.51
C LEU A 18 0.51 -2.01 -4.74
N ASP A 19 0.43 -1.48 -5.97
CA ASP A 19 0.79 -0.11 -6.29
C ASP A 19 -0.23 0.87 -5.69
N PRO A 20 0.14 1.62 -4.64
CA PRO A 20 -0.74 2.61 -4.05
C PRO A 20 -1.08 3.76 -5.02
N LEU A 21 -0.37 3.87 -6.15
CA LEU A 21 -0.71 4.81 -7.23
C LEU A 21 -1.61 4.22 -8.33
N ALA A 22 -1.88 2.91 -8.33
CA ALA A 22 -2.75 2.29 -9.33
C ALA A 22 -4.26 2.44 -9.03
N GLY A 23 -4.61 2.94 -7.84
CA GLY A 23 -5.98 3.33 -7.49
C GLY A 23 -6.28 4.79 -7.86
N PRO A 24 -7.56 5.23 -7.87
CA PRO A 24 -7.96 6.59 -8.20
C PRO A 24 -7.54 7.66 -7.15
N GLY A 25 -6.62 7.35 -6.25
CA GLY A 25 -6.13 8.26 -5.23
C GLY A 25 -4.96 9.09 -5.74
N ALA A 26 -5.09 10.42 -5.72
CA ALA A 26 -3.92 11.28 -5.82
C ALA A 26 -3.00 11.02 -4.61
N PRO A 27 -1.66 11.13 -4.75
CA PRO A 27 -0.78 11.12 -3.61
C PRO A 27 -1.23 12.21 -2.64
N VAL A 28 -1.75 11.78 -1.49
CA VAL A 28 -2.18 12.69 -0.44
C VAL A 28 -0.93 13.35 0.13
N GLY A 29 -1.02 14.64 0.47
CA GLY A 29 0.09 15.42 1.01
C GLY A 29 0.64 14.85 2.31
N SER A 30 1.53 15.60 2.97
CA SER A 30 2.19 15.18 4.21
C SER A 30 1.21 14.56 5.22
N PRO A 31 1.59 13.44 5.88
CA PRO A 31 0.72 12.81 6.85
C PRO A 31 0.32 13.80 7.96
N ALA A 32 -0.92 13.70 8.43
CA ALA A 32 -1.41 14.53 9.51
C ALA A 32 -0.57 14.28 10.78
N VAL A 33 -0.18 15.37 11.46
CA VAL A 33 0.61 15.28 12.71
C VAL A 33 -0.20 14.61 13.82
N GLU A 34 -1.52 14.79 13.81
CA GLU A 34 -2.46 14.21 14.76
C GLU A 34 -3.41 13.27 13.99
N GLY A 35 -3.13 11.97 13.99
CA GLY A 35 -3.92 10.97 13.25
C GLY A 35 -3.30 9.57 13.28
N PRO A 36 -4.03 8.54 12.77
CA PRO A 36 -3.44 7.22 12.59
C PRO A 36 -2.21 7.34 11.68
N ALA A 37 -1.09 6.74 12.10
CA ALA A 37 0.14 6.75 11.33
C ALA A 37 0.01 5.80 10.12
N ASP A 38 -0.70 6.27 9.11
CA ASP A 38 -0.96 5.60 7.84
C ASP A 38 -0.04 6.22 6.78
N LEU A 39 1.03 5.52 6.43
CA LEU A 39 2.01 6.00 5.46
C LEU A 39 2.70 4.85 4.71
N ALA A 40 3.21 5.17 3.52
CA ALA A 40 4.08 4.29 2.74
C ALA A 40 5.38 5.03 2.43
N VAL A 41 6.51 4.32 2.53
CA VAL A 41 7.86 4.84 2.27
C VAL A 41 8.38 4.23 0.99
N PHE A 42 8.92 5.06 0.10
CA PHE A 42 9.44 4.63 -1.19
C PHE A 42 10.91 5.04 -1.35
N ASP A 43 11.75 4.13 -1.84
CA ASP A 43 13.14 4.40 -2.21
C ASP A 43 13.20 4.97 -3.64
N VAL A 44 12.91 6.26 -3.76
CA VAL A 44 12.85 7.04 -5.00
C VAL A 44 13.37 8.45 -4.76
N ARG A 45 13.89 9.11 -5.81
CA ARG A 45 14.46 10.46 -5.69
C ARG A 45 13.41 11.57 -5.68
N ASP A 46 12.33 11.37 -6.40
CA ASP A 46 11.28 12.37 -6.61
C ASP A 46 9.93 11.73 -6.97
N ALA A 47 8.89 12.56 -7.02
CA ALA A 47 7.54 12.13 -7.34
C ALA A 47 7.37 11.60 -8.78
N GLY A 48 8.23 12.02 -9.72
CA GLY A 48 8.23 11.52 -11.09
C GLY A 48 8.75 10.09 -11.16
N GLU A 49 9.83 9.78 -10.43
CA GLU A 49 10.29 8.40 -10.28
C GLU A 49 9.24 7.52 -9.58
N LEU A 50 8.58 8.06 -8.56
CA LEU A 50 7.48 7.36 -7.88
C LEU A 50 6.36 7.00 -8.86
N ALA A 51 5.93 7.94 -9.70
CA ALA A 51 4.87 7.72 -10.70
C ALA A 51 5.27 6.68 -11.76
N ALA A 52 6.55 6.63 -12.15
CA ALA A 52 7.03 5.69 -13.16
C ALA A 52 7.23 4.26 -12.62
N ARG A 53 7.57 4.11 -11.33
CA ARG A 53 8.00 2.83 -10.74
C ARG A 53 7.01 2.23 -9.74
N GLY A 54 6.13 3.06 -9.18
CA GLY A 54 5.07 2.67 -8.26
C GLY A 54 5.57 1.87 -7.05
N ALA A 55 4.73 0.95 -6.57
CA ALA A 55 5.05 0.06 -5.44
C ALA A 55 6.31 -0.81 -5.60
N GLY A 56 6.89 -0.95 -6.80
CA GLY A 56 8.16 -1.65 -6.97
C GLY A 56 9.32 -1.04 -6.18
N ARG A 57 9.14 0.18 -5.66
CA ARG A 57 10.08 0.88 -4.77
C ARG A 57 9.58 1.10 -3.35
N CYS A 58 8.44 0.52 -2.97
CA CYS A 58 7.99 0.57 -1.58
C CYS A 58 8.98 -0.20 -0.70
N VAL A 59 9.48 0.44 0.36
CA VAL A 59 10.41 -0.17 1.33
C VAL A 59 9.75 -0.38 2.69
N ALA A 60 8.69 0.35 3.00
CA ALA A 60 7.91 0.15 4.21
C ALA A 60 6.47 0.63 4.07
N THR A 61 5.55 -0.06 4.74
CA THR A 61 4.16 0.37 4.87
C THR A 61 3.75 0.33 6.34
N VAL A 62 3.20 1.42 6.84
CA VAL A 62 2.65 1.54 8.19
C VAL A 62 1.16 1.83 8.09
N LEU A 63 0.33 1.06 8.80
CA LEU A 63 -1.11 1.31 8.94
C LEU A 63 -1.48 1.23 10.42
N GLY A 64 -2.23 2.22 10.92
CA GLY A 64 -2.65 2.32 12.31
C GLY A 64 -1.47 2.32 13.29
N GLY A 65 -0.30 2.84 12.89
CA GLY A 65 0.93 2.82 13.69
C GLY A 65 1.61 1.45 13.77
N ARG A 66 1.24 0.48 12.93
CA ARG A 66 1.89 -0.84 12.84
C ARG A 66 2.66 -0.95 11.54
N LEU A 67 3.90 -1.44 11.61
CA LEU A 67 4.69 -1.76 10.42
C LEU A 67 4.16 -3.07 9.80
N LEU A 68 3.49 -2.97 8.66
CA LEU A 68 2.90 -4.12 7.96
C LEU A 68 3.85 -4.73 6.94
N PHE A 69 4.66 -3.89 6.30
CA PHE A 69 5.59 -4.31 5.28
C PHE A 69 6.95 -3.63 5.51
N ARG A 70 8.01 -4.41 5.30
CA ARG A 70 9.38 -3.93 5.27
C ARG A 70 10.15 -4.75 4.24
N ALA A 71 10.73 -4.07 3.25
CA ALA A 71 11.68 -4.70 2.35
C ALA A 71 12.97 -5.02 3.12
N SER A 72 13.40 -6.28 3.03
CA SER A 72 14.64 -6.79 3.63
C SER A 72 15.83 -6.67 2.68
#